data_AF-A0A2R9SM53-F1
#
_entry.id   AF-A0A2R9SM53-F1
#
_cell.length_a   1.000
_cell.length_b   1.000
_cell.length_c   1.000
_cell.angle_alpha   90.00
_cell.angle_beta   90.00
_cell.angle_gamma   90.00
#
_symmetry.space_group_name_H-M   'P 1'
#
loop_
_entity.id
_entity.type
_entity.pdbx_description
1 polymer ?
#
loop_
_entity_poly.entity_id
_entity_poly.type
_entity_poly.pdbx_seq_one_letter_code
_entity_poly.pdbx_strand_id
1 'polypeptide(L)' 'MEIYLTNAEEHFDPVIRLFKEYVGQHRPAGCLLGVTYLASAEQWIEISAVAHTD' A
#
# COMPACT_ATOMS: atom_id res chain seq x y z
N MET A 1 -4.64 6.91 1.67
CA MET A 1 -4.17 5.57 1.27
C MET A 1 -3.32 5.03 2.39
N GLU A 2 -3.74 3.94 3.01
CA GLU A 2 -2.95 3.24 4.03
C GLU A 2 -2.54 1.90 3.44
N ILE A 3 -1.23 1.64 3.37
CA ILE A 3 -0.65 0.44 2.78
C ILE A 3 0.01 -0.37 3.91
N TYR A 4 -0.50 -1.56 4.17
CA TYR A 4 0.06 -2.49 5.14
C TYR A 4 0.80 -3.60 4.38
N LEU A 5 2.08 -3.79 4.67
CA LEU A 5 2.96 -4.66 3.90
C LEU A 5 3.72 -5.63 4.81
N THR A 6 3.59 -6.93 4.57
CA THR A 6 4.47 -7.93 5.19
C THR A 6 5.81 -7.96 4.45
N ASN A 7 6.90 -8.32 5.15
CA ASN A 7 8.27 -8.35 4.58
C ASN A 7 8.64 -7.02 3.91
N ALA A 8 8.27 -5.89 4.54
CA ALA A 8 8.39 -4.57 3.93
C ALA A 8 9.84 -4.22 3.54
N GLU A 9 10.85 -4.69 4.25
CA GLU A 9 12.26 -4.49 3.90
C GLU A 9 12.59 -5.03 2.49
N GLU A 10 12.01 -6.17 2.11
CA GLU A 10 12.21 -6.79 0.79
C GLU A 10 11.32 -6.16 -0.29
N HIS A 11 10.12 -5.72 0.07
CA HIS A 11 9.07 -5.38 -0.90
C HIS A 11 8.69 -3.90 -0.98
N PHE A 12 9.32 -3.02 -0.18
CA PHE A 12 8.99 -1.60 -0.16
C PHE A 12 9.12 -0.94 -1.54
N ASP A 13 10.28 -1.06 -2.18
CA ASP A 13 10.56 -0.43 -3.48
C ASP A 13 9.60 -0.86 -4.61
N PRO A 14 9.37 -2.17 -4.86
CA PRO A 14 8.43 -2.57 -5.90
C PRO A 14 7.00 -2.11 -5.61
N VAL A 15 6.55 -2.13 -4.34
CA VAL A 15 5.22 -1.65 -3.96
C VAL A 15 5.07 -0.15 -4.19
N ILE A 16 6.04 0.67 -3.77
CA ILE A 16 6.00 2.12 -3.99
C ILE A 16 6.02 2.46 -5.49
N ARG A 17 6.79 1.71 -6.30
CA ARG A 17 6.79 1.89 -7.76
C ARG A 17 5.41 1.63 -8.35
N LEU A 18 4.80 0.48 -8.05
CA LEU A 18 3.47 0.10 -8.53
C LEU A 18 2.40 1.07 -8.05
N PHE A 19 2.48 1.51 -6.79
CA PHE A 19 1.55 2.50 -6.23
C PHE A 19 1.62 3.83 -7.00
N LYS A 20 2.83 4.35 -7.26
CA LYS A 20 3.02 5.60 -8.01
C LYS A 20 2.48 5.50 -9.44
N GLU A 21 2.71 4.36 -10.10
CA GLU A 21 2.16 4.08 -11.42
C GLU A 21 0.63 4.06 -11.40
N TYR A 22 0.03 3.39 -10.42
CA TYR A 22 -1.42 3.29 -10.25
C TYR A 22 -2.09 4.65 -9.99
N VAL A 23 -1.54 5.48 -9.09
CA VAL A 23 -2.14 6.78 -8.77
C VAL A 23 -1.92 7.82 -9.87
N GLY A 24 -0.95 7.61 -10.76
CA GLY A 24 -0.66 8.50 -11.88
C GLY A 24 -0.38 9.93 -11.42
N GLN A 25 -1.23 10.87 -11.84
CA GLN A 25 -1.12 12.29 -11.46
C GLN A 25 -1.85 12.64 -10.15
N HIS A 26 -2.64 11.72 -9.60
CA HIS A 26 -3.28 11.93 -8.32
C HIS A 26 -2.24 11.93 -7.20
N ARG A 27 -2.49 12.76 -6.18
CA ARG A 27 -1.62 12.88 -5.00
C ARG A 27 -2.40 12.60 -3.72
N PRO A 28 -2.90 11.37 -3.52
CA PRO A 28 -3.57 11.03 -2.28
C PRO A 28 -2.58 11.12 -1.12
N ALA A 29 -3.04 11.63 0.03
CA ALA A 29 -2.29 11.45 1.26
C ALA A 29 -2.17 9.95 1.56
N GLY A 30 -1.01 9.49 2.00
CA GLY A 30 -0.85 8.09 2.35
C GLY A 30 0.37 7.74 3.18
N CYS A 31 0.31 6.53 3.74
CA CYS A 31 1.31 5.91 4.59
C CYS A 31 1.53 4.46 4.16
N LEU A 32 2.78 3.99 4.24
CA LEU A 32 3.13 2.57 4.10
C LEU A 32 3.74 2.10 5.41
N LEU A 33 3.19 1.05 5.98
CA LEU A 33 3.60 0.46 7.25
C LEU A 33 4.00 -1.00 7.04
N GLY A 34 5.18 -1.37 7.55
CA GLY A 34 5.55 -2.77 7.70
C GLY A 34 4.75 -3.41 8.83
N VAL A 35 4.10 -4.55 8.56
CA VAL A 35 3.32 -5.30 9.55
C VAL A 35 3.82 -6.75 9.64
N THR A 36 3.60 -7.40 10.78
CA THR A 36 4.05 -8.77 11.02
C THR A 36 3.14 -9.83 10.40
N TYR A 37 1.83 -9.55 10.30
CA TYR A 37 0.83 -10.47 9.76
C TYR A 37 -0.39 -9.69 9.26
N LEU A 38 -1.16 -10.33 8.37
CA LEU A 38 -2.42 -9.86 7.81
C LEU A 38 -3.52 -10.91 8.09
N ALA A 39 -4.73 -10.68 7.56
CA ALA A 39 -5.88 -11.54 7.80
C ALA A 39 -5.72 -12.98 7.25
N SER A 40 -4.92 -13.16 6.18
CA SER A 40 -4.54 -14.48 5.64
C SER A 40 -3.03 -14.62 5.59
N ALA A 41 -2.51 -15.83 5.80
CA ALA A 41 -1.07 -16.11 5.77
C ALA A 41 -0.47 -15.94 4.36
N GLU A 42 -1.28 -16.13 3.32
CA GLU A 42 -0.91 -15.99 1.91
C GLU A 42 -0.98 -14.53 1.43
N GLN A 43 -1.55 -13.63 2.23
CA GLN A 43 -1.70 -12.22 1.87
C GLN A 43 -0.42 -11.46 2.18
N TRP A 44 0.10 -10.73 1.19
CA TRP A 44 1.35 -9.95 1.34
C TRP A 44 1.12 -8.46 1.58
N ILE A 45 -0.03 -7.94 1.17
CA ILE A 45 -0.34 -6.52 1.21
C ILE A 45 -1.83 -6.30 1.47
N GLU A 46 -2.16 -5.23 2.18
CA GLU A 46 -3.52 -4.69 2.32
C GLU A 46 -3.50 -3.19 2.06
N ILE A 47 -4.50 -2.67 1.35
CA ILE A 47 -4.60 -1.24 1.06
C ILE A 47 -5.99 -0.74 1.42
N SER A 48 -6.04 0.26 2.31
CA SER A 48 -7.25 1.00 2.66
C SER A 48 -7.24 2.38 2.02
N ALA A 49 -8.39 2.82 1.51
CA ALA A 49 -8.54 4.10 0.84
C ALA A 49 -9.87 4.76 1.18
N VAL A 50 -9.83 6.09 1.30
CA VAL A 50 -11.01 6.96 1.38
C VAL A 50 -10.94 7.90 0.18
N ALA A 51 -12.03 7.99 -0.57
CA ALA A 51 -12.13 8.83 -1.77
C ALA A 51 -13.37 9.73 -1.68
N HIS A 52 -13.29 10.88 -2.36
CA HIS A 52 -14.38 11.83 -2.54
C HIS A 52 -14.65 11.98 -4.04
N THR A 53 -15.92 12.01 -4.44
CA THR A 53 -16.34 11.90 -5.86
C THR A 53 -17.17 13.09 -6.36
N ASP A 54 -17.02 14.27 -5.75
CA ASP A 54 -17.70 15.49 -6.22
C ASP A 54 -17.53 15.74 -7.72
#